data_AF-A0AAN3ZFX3-F1
#
_entry.id   AF-A0AAN3ZFX3-F1
#
_cell.length_a   1.000
_cell.length_b   1.000
_cell.length_c   1.000
_cell.angle_alpha   90.00
_cell.angle_beta   90.00
_cell.angle_gamma   90.00
#
_symmetry.space_group_name_H-M   'P 1'
#
loop_
_entity.id
_entity.type
_entity.pdbx_description
1 polymer ?
#
loop_
_entity_poly.entity_id
_entity_poly.type
_entity_poly.pdbx_seq_one_letter_code
_entity_poly.pdbx_strand_id
1 'polypeptide(L)'
;MTWNPLALATALQTVPEQNIDVTNSENALIIKMNDYGDLQINILFTSRQMIIETFICPVSSISNPDEFNTFLLRNQKMMPLSSVGISSVQQEEYYIVFG
;
A
#
# COMPACT_ATOMS: atom_id res chain seq x y z
N MET A 1 1.84 -22.79 14.79
CA MET A 1 0.93 -21.63 14.63
C MET A 1 0.43 -21.61 13.20
N THR A 2 -0.88 -21.57 13.00
CA THR A 2 -1.48 -21.52 11.67
C THR A 2 -1.60 -20.05 11.28
N TRP A 3 -0.86 -19.63 10.24
CA TRP A 3 -0.91 -18.27 9.74
C TRP A 3 -2.25 -18.00 9.02
N ASN A 4 -2.95 -16.94 9.41
CA ASN A 4 -4.18 -16.46 8.76
C ASN A 4 -4.34 -14.93 8.95
N PRO A 5 -5.22 -14.25 8.19
CA PRO A 5 -5.41 -12.79 8.28
C PRO A 5 -5.72 -12.29 9.69
N LEU A 6 -6.53 -13.04 10.43
CA LEU A 6 -6.91 -12.70 11.81
C LEU A 6 -5.70 -12.77 12.76
N ALA A 7 -4.88 -13.81 12.64
CA ALA A 7 -3.67 -13.97 13.44
C ALA A 7 -2.66 -12.86 13.14
N LEU A 8 -2.55 -12.42 11.89
CA LEU A 8 -1.71 -11.27 11.52
C LEU A 8 -2.25 -9.96 12.12
N ALA A 9 -3.56 -9.70 12.00
CA ALA A 9 -4.17 -8.51 12.57
C ALA A 9 -3.97 -8.41 14.08
N THR A 10 -4.21 -9.52 14.79
CA THR A 10 -3.95 -9.61 16.24
C THR A 10 -2.49 -9.37 16.56
N ALA A 11 -1.57 -9.98 15.80
CA ALA A 11 -0.14 -9.78 16.01
C ALA A 11 0.27 -8.30 15.84
N LEU A 12 -0.24 -7.61 14.82
CA LEU A 12 0.04 -6.20 14.57
C LEU A 12 -0.48 -5.29 15.69
N GLN A 13 -1.66 -5.58 16.24
CA GLN A 13 -2.20 -4.83 17.40
C GLN A 13 -1.37 -5.03 18.67
N THR A 14 -0.62 -6.13 18.77
CA THR A 14 0.26 -6.43 19.91
C THR A 14 1.67 -5.89 19.76
N VAL A 15 1.96 -5.07 18.75
CA VAL A 15 3.25 -4.38 18.59
C VAL A 15 3.16 -2.98 19.21
N PRO A 16 3.46 -2.82 20.51
CA PRO A 16 3.24 -1.56 21.23
C PRO A 16 4.15 -0.40 20.77
N GLU A 17 5.22 -0.69 20.02
CA GLU A 17 6.17 0.31 19.54
C GLU A 17 5.68 1.07 18.29
N GLN A 18 4.62 0.59 17.63
CA GLN A 18 4.11 1.22 16.42
C GLN A 18 2.75 1.86 16.71
N ASN A 19 2.68 3.19 16.58
CA ASN A 19 1.42 3.94 16.64
C ASN A 19 0.61 3.70 15.37
N ILE A 20 -0.07 2.55 15.32
CA ILE A 20 -0.82 2.08 14.14
C ILE A 20 -2.26 1.75 14.51
N ASP A 21 -3.18 2.11 13.61
CA ASP A 21 -4.57 1.62 13.67
C ASP A 21 -4.75 0.48 12.67
N VAL A 22 -5.35 -0.62 13.11
CA VAL A 22 -5.53 -1.83 12.29
C VAL A 22 -7.01 -2.12 12.14
N THR A 23 -7.51 -2.05 10.91
CA THR A 23 -8.89 -2.40 10.55
C THR A 23 -8.91 -3.70 9.76
N ASN A 24 -9.58 -4.72 10.27
CA ASN A 24 -9.69 -6.03 9.65
C ASN A 24 -11.04 -6.19 8.93
N SER A 25 -11.01 -6.72 7.71
CA SER A 25 -12.15 -7.17 6.91
C SER A 25 -11.88 -8.61 6.44
N GLU A 26 -12.92 -9.33 5.99
CA GLU A 26 -12.84 -10.77 5.66
C GLU A 26 -11.62 -11.14 4.79
N ASN A 27 -11.31 -10.33 3.77
CA ASN A 27 -10.22 -10.58 2.82
C ASN A 27 -9.21 -9.43 2.72
N ALA A 28 -9.25 -8.48 3.65
CA ALA A 28 -8.35 -7.33 3.63
C ALA A 28 -7.99 -6.82 5.03
N LEU A 29 -6.79 -6.28 5.16
CA LEU A 29 -6.35 -5.53 6.33
C LEU A 29 -5.99 -4.12 5.90
N ILE A 30 -6.47 -3.12 6.61
CA ILE A 30 -6.07 -1.73 6.43
C ILE A 30 -5.27 -1.33 7.66
N ILE A 31 -4.05 -0.86 7.44
CA ILE A 31 -3.16 -0.36 8.49
C ILE A 31 -2.98 1.13 8.26
N LYS A 32 -3.23 1.93 9.29
CA LYS A 32 -2.98 3.36 9.29
C LYS A 32 -1.74 3.64 10.13
N MET A 33 -0.72 4.22 9.52
CA MET A 33 0.55 4.57 10.16
C MET A 33 0.48 6.01 10.66
N ASN A 34 0.06 6.21 11.91
CA ASN A 34 -0.27 7.55 12.44
C ASN A 34 0.95 8.48 12.50
N ASP A 35 2.14 7.94 12.72
CA ASP A 35 3.38 8.74 12.77
C ASP A 35 3.89 9.18 11.39
N TYR A 36 3.29 8.67 10.30
CA TYR A 36 3.72 8.90 8.92
C TYR A 36 2.69 9.70 8.12
N GLY A 37 2.06 10.67 8.77
CA GLY A 37 1.02 11.49 8.14
C GLY A 37 -0.21 10.66 7.77
N ASP A 38 -0.59 9.74 8.66
CA ASP A 38 -1.75 8.86 8.46
C ASP A 38 -1.64 7.95 7.23
N LEU A 39 -0.41 7.57 6.84
CA LEU A 39 -0.16 6.74 5.68
C LEU A 39 -0.95 5.43 5.77
N GLN A 40 -1.80 5.20 4.77
CA GLN A 40 -2.63 4.01 4.69
C GLN A 40 -1.94 2.91 3.89
N ILE A 41 -1.85 1.71 4.47
CA ILE A 41 -1.37 0.49 3.84
C ILE A 41 -2.54 -0.48 3.73
N ASN A 42 -2.90 -0.86 2.51
CA ASN A 42 -3.90 -1.89 2.26
C ASN A 42 -3.21 -3.22 2.01
N ILE A 43 -3.70 -4.27 2.65
CA ILE A 43 -3.24 -5.64 2.47
C ILE A 43 -4.43 -6.44 1.98
N LEU A 44 -4.35 -6.98 0.78
CA LEU A 44 -5.35 -7.87 0.21
C LEU A 44 -4.84 -9.31 0.27
N PHE A 45 -5.68 -10.20 0.80
CA PHE A 45 -5.37 -11.61 0.88
C PHE A 45 -6.01 -12.34 -0.30
N THR A 46 -5.19 -12.96 -1.13
CA THR A 46 -5.66 -13.88 -2.19
C THR A 46 -5.38 -15.32 -1.77
N SER A 47 -5.88 -16.28 -2.56
CA SER A 47 -5.63 -17.71 -2.31
C SER A 47 -4.16 -18.12 -2.47
N ARG A 48 -3.34 -17.32 -3.17
CA ARG A 48 -1.96 -17.68 -3.53
C ARG A 48 -0.91 -16.73 -2.98
N GLN A 49 -1.26 -15.47 -2.79
CA GLN A 49 -0.33 -14.43 -2.36
C GLN A 49 -1.06 -13.31 -1.60
N MET A 50 -0.27 -12.51 -0.91
CA MET A 50 -0.69 -11.23 -0.37
C MET A 50 -0.33 -10.14 -1.37
N ILE A 51 -1.20 -9.16 -1.54
CA ILE A 51 -0.88 -7.93 -2.27
C ILE A 51 -0.91 -6.81 -1.24
N ILE A 52 0.18 -6.04 -1.17
CA ILE A 52 0.25 -4.87 -0.31
C ILE A 52 0.30 -3.65 -1.21
N GLU A 53 -0.48 -2.63 -0.89
CA GLU A 53 -0.45 -1.35 -1.62
C GLU A 53 -0.51 -0.16 -0.66
N THR A 54 0.04 0.97 -1.10
CA THR A 54 -0.07 2.26 -0.40
C THR A 54 0.01 3.42 -1.38
N PHE A 55 -0.55 4.56 -0.99
CA PHE A 55 -0.53 5.79 -1.77
C PHE A 55 0.83 6.47 -1.67
N ILE A 56 1.33 6.99 -2.80
CA ILE A 56 2.56 7.80 -2.86
C ILE A 56 2.19 9.28 -2.84
N CYS A 57 1.47 9.74 -3.87
CA CYS A 57 1.04 11.13 -4.03
C CYS A 57 -0.03 11.26 -5.13
N PRO A 58 -0.82 12.35 -5.14
CA PRO A 58 -1.70 12.68 -6.26
C PRO A 58 -0.89 12.88 -7.55
N VAL A 59 -1.39 12.40 -8.69
CA VAL A 59 -0.79 12.67 -10.01
C VAL A 59 -0.72 14.17 -10.28
N SER A 60 -1.71 14.93 -9.81
CA SER A 60 -1.79 16.39 -9.91
C SER A 60 -0.63 17.13 -9.21
N SER A 61 0.08 16.47 -8.28
CA SER A 61 1.24 17.04 -7.60
C SER A 61 2.54 16.96 -8.40
N ILE A 62 2.56 16.16 -9.48
CA ILE A 62 3.73 15.98 -10.34
C ILE A 62 3.70 17.00 -11.48
N SER A 63 4.75 17.82 -11.59
CA SER A 63 4.81 18.90 -12.58
C SER A 63 4.81 18.42 -14.04
N ASN A 64 5.41 17.25 -14.32
CA ASN A 64 5.43 16.62 -15.63
C ASN A 64 5.11 15.11 -15.53
N PRO A 65 3.83 14.73 -15.43
CA PRO A 65 3.43 13.34 -15.25
C PRO A 65 3.92 12.42 -16.37
N ASP A 66 3.94 12.87 -17.63
CA ASP A 66 4.35 12.03 -18.76
C ASP A 66 5.83 11.64 -18.71
N GLU A 67 6.70 12.59 -18.34
CA GLU A 67 8.12 12.34 -18.14
C GLU A 67 8.35 11.41 -16.93
N PHE A 68 7.63 11.66 -15.83
CA PHE A 68 7.71 10.82 -14.64
C PHE A 68 7.20 9.39 -14.91
N ASN A 69 6.09 9.24 -15.64
CA ASN A 69 5.55 7.95 -16.08
C ASN A 69 6.59 7.19 -16.92
N THR A 70 7.22 7.87 -17.88
CA THR A 70 8.29 7.28 -18.70
C THR A 70 9.47 6.83 -17.82
N PHE A 71 9.84 7.62 -16.82
CA PHE A 71 10.88 7.26 -15.86
C PHE A 71 10.51 6.01 -15.06
N LEU A 72 9.30 5.94 -14.49
CA LEU A 72 8.82 4.78 -13.73
C LEU A 72 8.83 3.51 -14.56
N LEU A 73 8.31 3.57 -15.80
CA LEU A 73 8.25 2.42 -16.71
C LEU A 73 9.64 1.90 -17.09
N ARG A 74 10.62 2.80 -17.28
CA ARG A 74 12.00 2.41 -17.62
C ARG A 74 12.76 1.82 -16.43
N ASN A 75 12.40 2.20 -15.20
CA ASN A 75 13.14 1.84 -13.99
C ASN A 75 12.45 0.77 -13.13
N GLN A 76 11.34 0.18 -13.59
CA GLN A 76 10.61 -0.87 -12.84
C GLN A 76 11.52 -2.01 -12.35
N LYS A 77 12.52 -2.41 -13.16
CA LYS A 77 13.46 -3.49 -12.81
C LYS A 77 14.33 -3.19 -11.59
N MET A 78 14.43 -1.92 -11.17
CA MET A 78 15.22 -1.51 -10.01
C MET A 78 14.48 -1.72 -8.68
N MET A 79 13.16 -1.97 -8.73
CA MET A 79 12.31 -2.20 -7.55
C MET A 79 11.93 -3.68 -7.47
N PRO A 80 12.76 -4.56 -6.87
CA PRO A 80 12.39 -5.96 -6.73
C PRO A 80 11.15 -6.07 -5.85
N LEU A 81 10.17 -6.88 -6.29
CA LEU A 81 8.93 -7.15 -5.56
C LEU A 81 8.01 -5.92 -5.35
N SER A 82 8.23 -4.83 -6.07
CA SER A 82 7.33 -3.67 -6.03
C SER A 82 7.13 -3.09 -7.42
N SER A 83 5.93 -2.62 -7.68
CA SER A 83 5.55 -1.92 -8.90
C SER A 83 4.86 -0.61 -8.54
N VAL A 84 4.99 0.38 -9.41
CA VAL A 84 4.28 1.65 -9.28
C VAL A 84 3.18 1.67 -10.33
N GLY A 85 1.99 2.11 -9.93
CA GLY A 85 0.84 2.29 -10.82
C GLY A 85 0.11 3.57 -10.52
N ILE A 86 -0.95 3.82 -11.29
CA ILE A 86 -1.89 4.92 -11.07
C ILE A 86 -3.24 4.28 -10.73
N SER A 87 -3.86 4.74 -9.65
CA SER A 87 -5.20 4.33 -9.22
C SER A 87 -6.09 5.54 -9.04
N SER A 88 -7.38 5.40 -9.35
CA SER A 88 -8.36 6.47 -9.19
C SER A 88 -9.16 6.28 -7.92
N VAL A 89 -9.17 7.32 -7.07
CA VAL A 89 -9.94 7.38 -5.82
C VAL A 89 -10.76 8.66 -5.85
N GLN A 90 -12.08 8.53 -5.77
CA GLN A 90 -13.00 9.68 -5.72
C GLN A 90 -12.74 10.74 -6.82
N GLN A 91 -12.48 10.30 -8.06
CA GLN A 91 -12.20 11.14 -9.24
C GLN A 91 -10.82 11.81 -9.26
N GLU A 92 -9.96 11.54 -8.29
CA GLU A 92 -8.56 11.97 -8.31
C GLU A 92 -7.64 10.77 -8.55
N GLU A 93 -6.58 10.99 -9.33
CA GLU A 93 -5.60 9.96 -9.63
C GLU A 93 -4.41 10.05 -8.68
N TYR A 94 -3.96 8.90 -8.19
CA TYR A 94 -2.84 8.76 -7.28
C TYR A 94 -1.83 7.79 -7.84
N TYR A 95 -0.55 8.13 -7.71
CA TYR A 95 0.51 7.14 -7.79
C TYR A 95 0.43 6.23 -6.56
N ILE A 96 0.43 4.93 -6.80
CA ILE A 96 0.46 3.89 -5.77
C ILE A 96 1.68 3.01 -5.96
N VAL A 97 2.22 2.49 -4.86
CA VAL A 97 3.17 1.37 -4.89
C VAL A 97 2.46 0.13 -4.42
N PHE A 98 2.65 -0.98 -5.13
CA PHE A 98 2.06 -2.27 -4.79
C PHE A 98 2.98 -3.43 -5.13
N GLY A 99 2.79 -4.58 -4.46
CA GLY A 99 3.62 -5.77 -4.64
C GLY A 99 3.10 -6.98 -3.91
#